data_AF-A0A915XJI3-F1
#
_entry.id   AF-A0A915XJI3-F1
#
_cell.length_a   1.000
_cell.length_b   1.000
_cell.length_c   1.000
_cell.angle_alpha   90.00
_cell.angle_beta   90.00
_cell.angle_gamma   90.00
#
_symmetry.space_group_name_H-M   'P 1'
#
loop_
_entity.id
_entity.type
_entity.pdbx_description
1 polymer ?
#
loop_
_entity_poly.entity_id
_entity_poly.type
_entity_poly.pdbx_seq_one_letter_code
_entity_poly.pdbx_strand_id
1 'polypeptide(L)'
;MVRSEIIRATDEVVLKTKSLRGFRAYEVKRKKAENPEEAPQIDIPWNLNDAEIKRLLTLRSKKYREMAMHGFGGQTLPAENVFRSVTTLTEKLYYTFRYDILKTQQKQMQKAIKEVSGEGSAFLKRITSPFTSAYDMIRRKEERKKAPRPSPQVLTPSISSYQDPLELTDTYTSPLANEDRTVTCPNAEKYGCKDLWVPDLYGEFCGVCETCGHHFPLEYQWYLKNIFDPESIRVFNNDIYSKNPLGYKGFDERLQMSRSKTGLGCANLTFHARIMDINLVVTMLFSDFRNGTVGSAEGEKFVQACEIARRKKRPLLAYVHTTGGIRIQEGTLGVIQMPKCTMAVREYIDSGGLYIVVYDNNSYAGPVASFLGCSPYQFAIRSCRIGFAGPRVIRETTGRDIPPDYHKARNALKRGHIQGIWDRRDFRRNLYKALLTMGSPSLYYR
;
A
#
# COMPACT_ATOMS: atom_id res chain seq x y z
N MET A 1 2.93 -6.67 41.88
CA MET A 1 1.79 -7.19 41.10
C MET A 1 1.90 -6.92 39.60
N VAL A 2 2.06 -5.66 39.14
CA VAL A 2 2.14 -5.37 37.68
C VAL A 2 3.40 -5.96 37.03
N ARG A 3 4.57 -5.83 37.68
CA ARG A 3 5.84 -6.38 37.16
C ARG A 3 5.80 -7.90 36.99
N SER A 4 5.30 -8.62 37.98
CA SER A 4 5.16 -10.09 37.93
C SER A 4 4.22 -10.52 36.81
N GLU A 5 3.16 -9.75 36.57
CA GLU A 5 2.20 -10.02 35.50
C GLU A 5 2.79 -9.77 34.11
N ILE A 6 3.60 -8.73 33.94
CA ILE A 6 4.34 -8.46 32.70
C ILE A 6 5.32 -9.60 32.40
N ILE A 7 6.06 -10.06 33.41
CA ILE A 7 7.01 -11.17 33.27
C ILE A 7 6.24 -12.44 32.87
N ARG A 8 5.18 -12.79 33.61
CA ARG A 8 4.31 -13.94 33.32
C ARG A 8 3.74 -13.92 31.89
N ALA A 9 3.23 -12.77 31.45
CA ALA A 9 2.69 -12.63 30.10
C ALA A 9 3.79 -12.74 29.02
N THR A 10 4.98 -12.22 29.29
CA THR A 10 6.13 -12.32 28.38
C THR A 10 6.59 -13.77 28.26
N ASP A 11 6.70 -14.45 29.40
CA ASP A 11 7.06 -15.86 29.49
C ASP A 11 6.07 -16.75 28.71
N GLU A 12 4.77 -16.51 28.87
CA GLU A 12 3.74 -17.24 28.12
C GLU A 12 3.89 -17.06 26.60
N VAL A 13 4.19 -15.85 26.15
CA VAL A 13 4.43 -15.55 24.73
C VAL A 13 5.69 -16.25 24.23
N VAL A 14 6.80 -16.18 24.97
CA VAL A 14 8.06 -16.82 24.60
C VAL A 14 7.91 -18.35 24.55
N LEU A 15 7.25 -18.95 25.54
CA LEU A 15 6.98 -20.39 25.58
C LEU A 15 6.15 -20.87 24.39
N LYS A 16 5.18 -20.07 23.94
CA LYS A 16 4.40 -20.39 22.73
C LYS A 16 5.27 -20.45 21.46
N THR A 17 6.43 -19.80 21.45
CA THR A 17 7.31 -19.77 20.26
C THR A 17 8.31 -20.92 20.22
N LYS A 18 8.81 -21.36 21.39
CA LYS A 18 9.87 -22.38 21.47
C LYS A 18 9.41 -23.75 20.95
N SER A 19 10.32 -24.50 20.34
CA SER A 19 10.05 -25.82 19.73
C SER A 19 9.73 -26.91 20.76
N LEU A 20 10.35 -26.86 21.93
CA LEU A 20 10.25 -27.87 22.99
C LEU A 20 9.11 -27.60 23.99
N ARG A 21 7.89 -27.39 23.48
CA ARG A 21 6.71 -27.17 24.34
C ARG A 21 6.46 -28.30 25.34
N GLY A 22 6.65 -29.55 24.89
CA GLY A 22 6.45 -30.75 25.71
C GLY A 22 7.48 -30.88 26.84
N PHE A 23 8.75 -30.61 26.55
CA PHE A 23 9.84 -30.73 27.52
C PHE A 23 9.69 -29.70 28.65
N ARG A 24 9.32 -28.46 28.32
CA ARG A 24 9.11 -27.40 29.32
C ARG A 24 7.81 -27.55 30.11
N ALA A 25 6.73 -28.02 29.47
CA ALA A 25 5.49 -28.35 30.20
C ALA A 25 5.72 -29.50 31.20
N TYR A 26 6.58 -30.46 30.84
CA TYR A 26 7.04 -31.52 31.73
C TYR A 26 7.89 -30.96 32.89
N GLU A 27 8.84 -30.06 32.60
CA GLU A 27 9.69 -29.42 33.61
C GLU A 27 8.90 -28.54 34.59
N VAL A 28 7.89 -27.81 34.10
CA VAL A 28 6.92 -27.06 34.93
C VAL A 28 6.13 -28.00 35.83
N LYS A 29 5.65 -29.14 35.31
CA LYS A 29 4.94 -30.15 36.11
C LYS A 29 5.85 -30.77 37.16
N ARG A 30 7.11 -31.05 36.84
CA ARG A 30 8.10 -31.63 37.76
C ARG A 30 8.41 -30.66 38.91
N LYS A 31 8.71 -29.39 38.60
CA LYS A 31 8.98 -28.37 39.62
C LYS A 31 7.76 -28.04 40.51
N LYS A 32 6.55 -28.08 39.94
CA LYS A 32 5.30 -27.94 40.71
C LYS A 32 5.05 -29.14 41.63
N ALA A 33 5.52 -30.33 41.25
CA ALA A 33 5.49 -31.51 42.12
C ALA A 33 6.56 -31.47 43.23
N GLU A 34 7.70 -30.80 42.98
CA GLU A 34 8.78 -30.60 43.95
C GLU A 34 8.41 -29.54 45.01
N ASN A 35 7.79 -28.41 44.63
CA ASN A 35 7.31 -27.37 45.55
C ASN A 35 5.85 -26.95 45.21
N PRO A 36 4.83 -27.42 45.97
CA PRO A 36 3.42 -27.10 45.70
C PRO A 36 2.99 -25.66 46.08
N GLU A 37 3.64 -25.07 47.09
CA GLU A 37 3.26 -23.77 47.68
C GLU A 37 3.92 -22.56 47.00
N GLU A 38 5.03 -22.75 46.29
CA GLU A 38 5.69 -21.71 45.49
C GLU A 38 5.36 -21.87 44.01
N ALA A 39 4.87 -20.81 43.36
CA ALA A 39 4.79 -20.80 41.90
C ALA A 39 6.22 -20.95 41.35
N PRO A 40 6.55 -22.02 40.60
CA PRO A 40 7.93 -22.26 40.18
C PRO A 40 8.38 -21.11 39.28
N GLN A 41 9.27 -20.27 39.81
CA GLN A 41 9.85 -19.16 39.08
C GLN A 41 10.90 -19.73 38.11
N ILE A 42 10.42 -20.12 36.94
CA ILE A 42 11.27 -20.67 35.88
C ILE A 42 11.79 -19.48 35.10
N ASP A 43 13.10 -19.22 35.21
CA ASP A 43 13.75 -18.22 34.37
C ASP A 43 13.75 -18.70 32.92
N ILE A 44 12.88 -18.09 32.11
CA ILE A 44 12.76 -18.39 30.68
C ILE A 44 13.65 -17.40 29.94
N PRO A 45 14.72 -17.86 29.26
CA PRO A 45 15.52 -16.96 28.44
C PRO A 45 14.66 -16.43 27.30
N TRP A 46 14.51 -15.11 27.23
CA TRP A 46 13.74 -14.40 26.19
C TRP A 46 14.46 -14.29 24.85
N ASN A 47 15.69 -14.80 24.76
CA ASN A 47 16.40 -14.95 23.50
C ASN A 47 15.65 -15.94 22.61
N LEU A 48 15.34 -15.48 21.40
CA LEU A 48 14.66 -16.23 20.35
C LEU A 48 15.60 -16.41 19.17
N ASN A 49 15.64 -17.61 18.61
CA ASN A 49 16.30 -17.83 17.31
C ASN A 49 15.41 -17.33 16.14
N ASP A 50 15.96 -17.25 14.94
CA ASP A 50 15.23 -16.74 13.76
C ASP A 50 13.93 -17.51 13.45
N ALA A 51 13.91 -18.82 13.68
CA ALA A 51 12.71 -19.65 13.47
C ALA A 51 11.62 -19.35 14.51
N GLU A 52 12.01 -19.14 15.77
CA GLU A 52 11.14 -18.73 16.86
C GLU A 52 10.61 -17.32 16.66
N ILE A 53 11.43 -16.39 16.16
CA ILE A 53 11.01 -15.03 15.78
C ILE A 53 9.96 -15.10 14.66
N LYS A 54 10.20 -15.87 13.59
CA LYS A 54 9.21 -16.07 12.52
C LYS A 54 7.89 -16.63 13.04
N ARG A 55 7.95 -17.59 13.97
CA ARG A 55 6.75 -18.15 14.61
C ARG A 55 6.04 -17.10 15.48
N LEU A 56 6.78 -16.30 16.25
CA LEU A 56 6.22 -15.20 17.04
C LEU A 56 5.47 -14.19 16.18
N LEU A 57 6.08 -13.75 15.08
CA LEU A 57 5.47 -12.82 14.14
C LEU A 57 4.19 -13.40 13.53
N THR A 58 4.20 -14.68 13.16
CA THR A 58 3.01 -15.39 12.64
C THR A 58 1.89 -15.44 13.68
N LEU A 59 2.21 -15.74 14.94
CA LEU A 59 1.23 -15.75 16.04
C LEU A 59 0.67 -14.34 16.32
N ARG A 60 1.52 -13.31 16.27
CA ARG A 60 1.09 -11.91 16.43
C ARG A 60 0.16 -11.47 15.30
N SER A 61 0.53 -11.76 14.05
CA SER A 61 -0.31 -11.48 12.88
C SER A 61 -1.69 -12.13 13.03
N LYS A 62 -1.74 -13.42 13.38
CA LYS A 62 -3.01 -14.13 13.65
C LYS A 62 -3.82 -13.48 14.77
N LYS A 63 -3.18 -13.16 15.90
CA LYS A 63 -3.84 -12.49 17.04
C LYS A 63 -4.46 -11.15 16.65
N TYR A 64 -3.74 -10.29 15.94
CA TYR A 64 -4.25 -8.97 15.56
C TYR A 64 -5.38 -9.05 14.53
N ARG A 65 -5.35 -10.04 13.63
CA ARG A 65 -6.45 -10.32 12.71
C ARG A 65 -7.70 -10.77 13.48
N GLU A 66 -7.57 -11.73 14.39
CA GLU A 66 -8.67 -12.23 15.23
C GLU A 66 -9.32 -11.12 16.05
N MET A 67 -8.52 -10.27 16.70
CA MET A 67 -9.01 -9.13 17.49
C MET A 67 -9.80 -8.09 16.66
N ALA A 68 -9.64 -8.06 15.34
CA ALA A 68 -10.27 -7.07 14.46
C ALA A 68 -11.53 -7.59 13.73
N MET A 69 -11.84 -8.89 13.79
CA MET A 69 -12.88 -9.52 12.96
C MET A 69 -14.29 -8.99 13.25
N HIS A 70 -14.56 -8.52 14.47
CA HIS A 70 -15.90 -8.12 14.88
C HIS A 70 -16.25 -6.66 14.54
N GLY A 71 -15.30 -5.88 14.01
CA GLY A 71 -15.48 -4.44 13.83
C GLY A 71 -16.08 -3.98 12.49
N PHE A 72 -16.25 -4.88 11.52
CA PHE A 72 -16.72 -4.52 10.16
C PHE A 72 -17.85 -5.43 9.66
N GLY A 73 -18.52 -4.96 8.60
CA GLY A 73 -19.52 -5.70 7.84
C GLY A 73 -18.99 -6.19 6.51
N GLY A 74 -19.68 -7.17 5.92
CA GLY A 74 -19.20 -7.91 4.76
C GLY A 74 -18.74 -9.29 5.17
N GLN A 75 -19.69 -10.21 5.34
CA GLN A 75 -19.40 -11.63 5.32
C GLN A 75 -19.75 -12.12 3.92
N THR A 76 -18.78 -12.69 3.23
CA THR A 76 -19.00 -13.45 1.99
C THR A 76 -19.82 -14.69 2.30
N LEU A 77 -20.77 -15.02 1.42
CA LEU A 77 -21.56 -16.24 1.53
C LEU A 77 -20.63 -17.47 1.57
N PRO A 78 -20.99 -18.57 2.28
CA PRO A 78 -20.13 -19.75 2.38
C PRO A 78 -19.69 -20.31 1.02
N ALA A 79 -20.59 -20.29 0.02
CA ALA A 79 -20.29 -20.74 -1.35
C ALA A 79 -19.27 -19.83 -2.07
N GLU A 80 -19.40 -18.51 -1.93
CA GLU A 80 -18.44 -17.55 -2.48
C GLU A 80 -17.07 -17.69 -1.82
N ASN A 81 -17.00 -18.06 -0.54
CA ASN A 81 -15.74 -18.35 0.15
C ASN A 81 -15.03 -19.57 -0.41
N VAL A 82 -15.76 -20.63 -0.76
CA VAL A 82 -15.17 -21.82 -1.40
C VAL A 82 -14.63 -21.45 -2.78
N PHE A 83 -15.42 -20.75 -3.61
CA PHE A 83 -14.97 -20.32 -4.93
C PHE A 83 -13.77 -19.35 -4.86
N ARG A 84 -13.81 -18.40 -3.92
CA ARG A 84 -12.69 -17.48 -3.63
C ARG A 84 -11.47 -18.24 -3.15
N SER A 85 -11.63 -19.31 -2.38
CA SER A 85 -10.52 -20.15 -1.91
C SER A 85 -9.89 -20.96 -3.04
N VAL A 86 -10.70 -21.56 -3.92
CA VAL A 86 -10.22 -22.30 -5.10
C VAL A 86 -9.51 -21.37 -6.08
N THR A 87 -10.10 -20.20 -6.38
CA THR A 87 -9.45 -19.17 -7.21
C THR A 87 -8.16 -18.65 -6.57
N THR A 88 -8.13 -18.48 -5.24
CA THR A 88 -6.92 -18.12 -4.51
C THR A 88 -5.83 -19.18 -4.64
N LEU A 89 -6.18 -20.47 -4.51
CA LEU A 89 -5.23 -21.58 -4.62
C LEU A 89 -4.68 -21.71 -6.03
N THR A 90 -5.55 -21.66 -7.04
CA THR A 90 -5.15 -21.73 -8.46
C THR A 90 -4.30 -20.53 -8.86
N GLU A 91 -4.65 -19.31 -8.44
CA GLU A 91 -3.80 -18.13 -8.65
C GLU A 91 -2.44 -18.30 -7.95
N LYS A 92 -2.43 -18.77 -6.69
CA LYS A 92 -1.17 -18.98 -5.96
C LYS A 92 -0.29 -19.99 -6.69
N LEU A 93 -0.83 -21.12 -7.11
CA LEU A 93 -0.10 -22.12 -7.90
C LEU A 93 0.42 -21.51 -9.21
N TYR A 94 -0.42 -20.77 -9.92
CA TYR A 94 -0.04 -20.09 -11.16
C TYR A 94 1.12 -19.10 -10.96
N TYR A 95 1.02 -18.21 -9.97
CA TYR A 95 2.05 -17.20 -9.71
C TYR A 95 3.32 -17.79 -9.09
N THR A 96 3.22 -18.84 -8.28
CA THR A 96 4.38 -19.61 -7.81
C THR A 96 5.08 -20.27 -8.99
N PHE A 97 4.35 -20.98 -9.86
CA PHE A 97 4.93 -21.63 -11.04
C PHE A 97 5.58 -20.61 -12.00
N ARG A 98 4.85 -19.53 -12.32
CA ARG A 98 5.32 -18.50 -13.27
C ARG A 98 6.55 -17.74 -12.78
N TYR A 99 6.59 -17.37 -11.50
CA TYR A 99 7.66 -16.50 -10.99
C TYR A 99 8.77 -17.25 -10.26
N ASP A 100 8.48 -18.35 -9.55
CA ASP A 100 9.52 -19.06 -8.78
C ASP A 100 10.17 -20.18 -9.59
N ILE A 101 9.43 -20.86 -10.46
CA ILE A 101 9.97 -21.98 -11.25
C ILE A 101 10.49 -21.48 -12.60
N LEU A 102 9.61 -20.91 -13.44
CA LEU A 102 9.99 -20.53 -14.81
C LEU A 102 11.07 -19.44 -14.83
N LYS A 103 10.94 -18.41 -13.99
CA LYS A 103 11.89 -17.29 -13.99
C LYS A 103 13.26 -17.66 -13.44
N THR A 104 13.30 -18.52 -12.42
CA THR A 104 14.56 -19.02 -11.85
C THR A 104 15.30 -19.88 -12.88
N GLN A 105 14.58 -20.75 -13.59
CA GLN A 105 15.12 -21.54 -14.71
C GLN A 105 15.63 -20.65 -15.85
N GLN A 106 14.88 -19.61 -16.24
CA GLN A 106 15.31 -18.65 -17.25
C GLN A 106 16.58 -17.89 -16.84
N LYS A 107 16.68 -17.43 -15.58
CA LYS A 107 17.89 -16.75 -15.07
C LYS A 107 19.08 -17.70 -15.02
N GLN A 108 18.90 -18.95 -14.59
CA GLN A 108 19.94 -19.97 -14.61
C GLN A 108 20.39 -20.29 -16.04
N MET A 109 19.45 -20.44 -16.98
CA MET A 109 19.76 -20.68 -18.38
C MET A 109 20.49 -19.50 -19.03
N GLN A 110 20.07 -18.25 -18.77
CA GLN A 110 20.78 -17.07 -19.26
C GLN A 110 22.19 -16.95 -18.67
N LYS A 111 22.36 -17.27 -17.38
CA LYS A 111 23.68 -17.28 -16.73
C LYS A 111 24.56 -18.38 -17.32
N ALA A 112 24.04 -19.58 -17.52
CA ALA A 112 24.73 -20.70 -18.17
C ALA A 112 25.10 -20.38 -19.64
N ILE A 113 24.19 -19.77 -20.42
CA ILE A 113 24.49 -19.33 -21.79
C ILE A 113 25.60 -18.27 -21.79
N LYS A 114 25.60 -17.33 -20.83
CA LYS A 114 26.60 -16.26 -20.75
C LYS A 114 27.97 -16.80 -20.30
N GLU A 115 28.01 -17.74 -19.36
CA GLU A 115 29.23 -18.41 -18.89
C GLU A 115 29.80 -19.35 -19.96
N VAL A 116 28.96 -20.09 -20.68
CA VAL A 116 29.39 -21.02 -21.75
C VAL A 116 29.65 -20.29 -23.09
N SER A 117 29.17 -19.06 -23.28
CA SER A 117 29.56 -18.24 -24.44
C SER A 117 31.03 -17.80 -24.42
N GLY A 118 31.69 -17.87 -23.25
CA GLY A 118 33.13 -17.69 -23.14
C GLY A 118 33.94 -18.92 -23.55
N GLU A 119 33.35 -20.12 -23.46
CA GLU A 119 34.04 -21.41 -23.67
C GLU A 119 33.09 -22.44 -24.34
N GLY A 120 33.09 -22.52 -25.67
CA GLY A 120 32.56 -23.69 -26.40
C GLY A 120 31.21 -23.53 -27.11
N SER A 121 31.20 -22.85 -28.26
CA SER A 121 30.00 -22.59 -29.09
C SER A 121 29.51 -23.77 -29.96
N ALA A 122 30.23 -24.90 -30.03
CA ALA A 122 29.93 -25.97 -30.98
C ALA A 122 28.99 -27.07 -30.45
N PHE A 123 28.95 -27.33 -29.14
CA PHE A 123 28.20 -28.46 -28.57
C PHE A 123 26.72 -28.12 -28.30
N LEU A 124 26.38 -26.83 -28.16
CA LEU A 124 25.04 -26.37 -27.74
C LEU A 124 23.96 -26.49 -28.83
N LYS A 125 24.30 -26.40 -30.12
CA LYS A 125 23.30 -26.48 -31.21
C LYS A 125 22.58 -27.82 -31.26
N ARG A 126 23.20 -28.89 -30.74
CA ARG A 126 22.66 -30.25 -30.78
C ARG A 126 21.76 -30.57 -29.58
N ILE A 127 21.98 -29.92 -28.44
CA ILE A 127 21.25 -30.17 -27.19
C ILE A 127 20.07 -29.19 -27.02
N THR A 128 20.19 -27.97 -27.55
CA THR A 128 19.15 -26.94 -27.41
C THR A 128 18.12 -26.91 -28.53
N SER A 129 18.31 -27.68 -29.62
CA SER A 129 17.39 -27.71 -30.77
C SER A 129 15.94 -28.16 -30.44
N PRO A 130 15.69 -29.13 -29.53
CA PRO A 130 14.31 -29.51 -29.24
C PRO A 130 13.58 -28.47 -28.38
N PHE A 131 14.31 -27.79 -27.48
CA PHE A 131 13.74 -26.77 -26.58
C PHE A 131 13.55 -25.41 -27.25
N THR A 132 14.47 -25.00 -28.13
CA THR A 132 14.34 -23.76 -28.92
C THR A 132 13.19 -23.87 -29.91
N SER A 133 12.99 -25.02 -30.56
CA SER A 133 11.83 -25.22 -31.44
C SER A 133 10.49 -25.16 -30.70
N ALA A 134 10.41 -25.68 -29.47
CA ALA A 134 9.21 -25.60 -28.66
C ALA A 134 8.94 -24.15 -28.18
N TYR A 135 10.00 -23.43 -27.79
CA TYR A 135 9.93 -22.02 -27.42
C TYR A 135 9.51 -21.14 -28.60
N ASP A 136 10.07 -21.36 -29.79
CA ASP A 136 9.71 -20.65 -31.01
C ASP A 136 8.31 -20.99 -31.53
N MET A 137 7.81 -22.20 -31.27
CA MET A 137 6.43 -22.56 -31.61
C MET A 137 5.41 -21.84 -30.72
N ILE A 138 5.73 -21.66 -29.43
CA ILE A 138 4.91 -20.87 -28.49
C ILE A 138 5.01 -19.38 -28.84
N ARG A 139 6.21 -18.87 -29.16
CA ARG A 139 6.45 -17.49 -29.58
C ARG A 139 5.75 -17.15 -30.90
N ARG A 140 5.77 -18.05 -31.90
CA ARG A 140 5.01 -17.89 -33.16
C ARG A 140 3.50 -17.86 -32.93
N LYS A 141 3.00 -18.50 -31.87
CA LYS A 141 1.58 -18.44 -31.47
C LYS A 141 1.22 -17.11 -30.82
N GLU A 142 2.16 -16.45 -30.14
CA GLU A 142 2.03 -15.06 -29.65
C GLU A 142 2.21 -14.02 -30.77
N GLU A 143 3.15 -14.23 -31.70
CA GLU A 143 3.40 -13.33 -32.84
C GLU A 143 2.27 -13.36 -33.87
N ARG A 144 1.60 -14.50 -34.11
CA ARG A 144 0.40 -14.56 -34.97
C ARG A 144 -0.77 -13.70 -34.48
N LYS A 145 -0.75 -13.23 -33.23
CA LYS A 145 -1.74 -12.27 -32.68
C LYS A 145 -1.31 -10.80 -32.80
N LYS A 146 -0.12 -10.50 -33.30
CA LYS A 146 0.34 -9.13 -33.55
C LYS A 146 0.64 -8.95 -35.03
N ALA A 147 -0.31 -8.35 -35.75
CA ALA A 147 -0.04 -7.85 -37.11
C ALA A 147 1.12 -6.82 -37.07
N PRO A 148 2.01 -6.80 -38.07
CA PRO A 148 3.12 -5.87 -38.06
C PRO A 148 2.63 -4.45 -38.35
N ARG A 149 2.96 -3.51 -37.45
CA ARG A 149 2.92 -2.08 -37.78
C ARG A 149 4.09 -1.77 -38.71
N PRO A 150 3.92 -0.93 -39.74
CA PRO A 150 5.01 -0.57 -40.62
C PRO A 150 6.11 0.20 -39.87
N SER A 151 7.35 -0.05 -40.25
CA SER A 151 8.57 0.63 -39.79
C SER A 151 8.49 2.14 -40.05
N PRO A 152 8.96 3.00 -39.12
CA PRO A 152 8.90 4.43 -39.32
C PRO A 152 9.89 4.84 -40.42
N GLN A 153 9.35 5.53 -41.43
CA GLN A 153 10.13 6.31 -42.38
C GLN A 153 10.84 7.44 -41.61
N VAL A 154 12.12 7.63 -41.92
CA VAL A 154 12.91 8.77 -41.46
C VAL A 154 12.33 10.03 -42.10
N LEU A 155 11.53 10.77 -41.34
CA LEU A 155 11.01 12.08 -41.71
C LEU A 155 11.94 13.16 -41.15
N THR A 156 12.39 14.03 -42.05
CA THR A 156 13.02 15.33 -41.79
C THR A 156 12.19 16.18 -40.83
N PRO A 157 12.82 17.09 -40.05
CA PRO A 157 12.16 17.75 -38.93
C PRO A 157 11.21 18.85 -39.43
N SER A 158 9.92 18.54 -39.50
CA SER A 158 8.88 19.55 -39.33
C SER A 158 8.68 19.78 -37.84
N ILE A 159 8.66 21.04 -37.40
CA ILE A 159 8.34 21.46 -36.04
C ILE A 159 6.89 21.05 -35.75
N SER A 160 6.70 19.82 -35.28
CA SER A 160 5.46 19.35 -34.67
C SER A 160 5.75 19.15 -33.19
N SER A 161 4.98 19.81 -32.34
CA SER A 161 4.96 19.69 -30.89
C SER A 161 5.25 18.26 -30.42
N TYR A 162 6.42 18.05 -29.80
CA TYR A 162 6.74 16.84 -29.07
C TYR A 162 5.77 16.76 -27.87
N GLN A 163 4.67 16.04 -28.02
CA GLN A 163 3.79 15.70 -26.90
C GLN A 163 4.49 14.58 -26.12
N ASP A 164 4.93 14.88 -24.89
CA ASP A 164 5.49 13.87 -23.99
C ASP A 164 4.39 12.81 -23.75
N PRO A 165 4.62 11.50 -24.02
CA PRO A 165 3.65 10.44 -23.75
C PRO A 165 3.21 10.33 -22.28
N LEU A 166 3.86 11.10 -21.39
CA LEU A 166 3.62 11.20 -19.97
C LEU A 166 2.80 12.45 -19.58
N GLU A 167 2.43 13.29 -20.54
CA GLU A 167 1.46 14.36 -20.33
C GLU A 167 0.07 13.78 -20.09
N LEU A 168 -0.65 14.44 -19.19
CA LEU A 168 -1.94 14.02 -18.68
C LEU A 168 -3.06 14.39 -19.67
N THR A 169 -3.01 13.90 -20.91
CA THR A 169 -3.99 14.25 -21.95
C THR A 169 -5.10 13.20 -22.09
N ASP A 170 -6.32 13.67 -22.43
CA ASP A 170 -7.64 13.01 -22.36
C ASP A 170 -8.23 12.88 -20.95
N THR A 171 -8.14 13.99 -20.23
CA THR A 171 -8.21 14.11 -18.78
C THR A 171 -9.65 14.19 -18.29
N TYR A 172 -9.99 13.41 -17.28
CA TYR A 172 -11.17 13.69 -16.47
C TYR A 172 -11.00 15.07 -15.82
N THR A 173 -11.87 16.00 -16.19
CA THR A 173 -11.93 17.33 -15.61
C THR A 173 -12.73 17.28 -14.31
N SER A 174 -12.19 17.90 -13.26
CA SER A 174 -12.90 17.97 -11.97
C SER A 174 -14.21 18.74 -12.15
N PRO A 175 -15.32 18.30 -11.53
CA PRO A 175 -16.57 19.06 -11.52
C PRO A 175 -16.41 20.48 -10.93
N LEU A 176 -15.36 20.71 -10.12
CA LEU A 176 -15.04 22.03 -9.59
C LEU A 176 -14.72 23.04 -10.70
N ALA A 177 -14.23 22.58 -11.86
CA ALA A 177 -13.95 23.45 -13.00
C ALA A 177 -15.22 24.06 -13.63
N ASN A 178 -16.41 23.56 -13.29
CA ASN A 178 -17.67 24.13 -13.76
C ASN A 178 -18.10 25.39 -12.97
N GLU A 179 -17.42 25.70 -11.87
CA GLU A 179 -17.71 26.89 -11.08
C GLU A 179 -17.00 28.11 -11.68
N ASP A 180 -17.76 29.06 -12.23
CA ASP A 180 -17.22 30.32 -12.73
C ASP A 180 -16.94 31.29 -11.58
N ARG A 181 -15.75 31.20 -11.00
CA ARG A 181 -15.26 32.11 -9.96
C ARG A 181 -13.74 32.16 -9.93
N THR A 182 -13.20 33.14 -9.22
CA THR A 182 -11.78 33.23 -8.90
C THR A 182 -11.51 32.78 -7.46
N VAL A 183 -10.31 32.23 -7.23
CA VAL A 183 -9.84 31.83 -5.90
C VAL A 183 -8.44 32.36 -5.69
N THR A 184 -8.23 33.02 -4.56
CA THR A 184 -6.91 33.52 -4.14
C THR A 184 -6.05 32.38 -3.59
N CYS A 185 -4.78 32.35 -4.00
CA CYS A 185 -3.85 31.34 -3.51
C CYS A 185 -3.54 31.56 -2.00
N PRO A 186 -3.53 30.50 -1.16
CA PRO A 186 -3.11 30.62 0.25
C PRO A 186 -1.68 31.13 0.46
N ASN A 187 -0.87 31.12 -0.60
CA ASN A 187 0.51 31.58 -0.60
C ASN A 187 0.67 32.94 -1.32
N ALA A 188 -0.43 33.64 -1.65
CA ALA A 188 -0.40 34.87 -2.42
C ALA A 188 0.43 35.96 -1.77
N GLU A 189 0.26 36.21 -0.47
CA GLU A 189 1.04 37.20 0.29
C GLU A 189 2.55 36.94 0.23
N LYS A 190 2.96 35.67 0.17
CA LYS A 190 4.38 35.29 0.21
C LYS A 190 5.06 35.31 -1.15
N TYR A 191 4.34 34.97 -2.22
CA TYR A 191 4.93 34.81 -3.57
C TYR A 191 4.32 35.75 -4.63
N GLY A 192 3.41 36.64 -4.25
CA GLY A 192 2.72 37.53 -5.18
C GLY A 192 1.84 36.78 -6.18
N CYS A 193 1.16 35.71 -5.76
CA CYS A 193 0.30 34.94 -6.65
C CYS A 193 -0.89 35.79 -7.10
N LYS A 194 -1.23 35.71 -8.40
CA LYS A 194 -2.47 36.25 -8.94
C LYS A 194 -3.66 35.42 -8.45
N ASP A 195 -4.84 36.01 -8.51
CA ASP A 195 -6.10 35.26 -8.37
C ASP A 195 -6.24 34.29 -9.54
N LEU A 196 -6.66 33.07 -9.22
CA LEU A 196 -6.73 31.96 -10.15
C LEU A 196 -8.18 31.75 -10.56
N TRP A 197 -8.44 31.68 -11.87
CA TRP A 197 -9.76 31.31 -12.38
C TRP A 197 -9.97 29.80 -12.20
N VAL A 198 -11.09 29.43 -11.57
CA VAL A 198 -11.38 28.05 -11.15
C VAL A 198 -11.48 27.06 -12.32
N PRO A 199 -12.13 27.41 -13.46
CA PRO A 199 -12.16 26.56 -14.64
C PRO A 199 -10.75 26.17 -15.12
N ASP A 200 -9.84 27.13 -15.28
CA ASP A 200 -8.46 26.85 -15.69
C ASP A 200 -7.68 26.09 -14.61
N LEU A 201 -7.85 26.50 -13.34
CA LEU A 201 -7.15 25.88 -12.21
C LEU A 201 -7.40 24.38 -12.16
N TYR A 202 -8.66 23.95 -12.27
CA TYR A 202 -9.04 22.54 -12.13
C TYR A 202 -9.17 21.80 -13.46
N GLY A 203 -9.35 22.52 -14.57
CA GLY A 203 -9.42 21.99 -15.92
C GLY A 203 -8.04 21.74 -16.52
N GLU A 204 -7.18 22.75 -16.56
CA GLU A 204 -5.91 22.70 -17.27
C GLU A 204 -4.73 22.47 -16.32
N PHE A 205 -4.71 23.17 -15.17
CA PHE A 205 -3.56 23.16 -14.28
C PHE A 205 -3.58 22.07 -13.22
N CYS A 206 -4.53 21.13 -13.30
CA CYS A 206 -4.63 19.99 -12.38
C CYS A 206 -4.71 20.43 -10.89
N GLY A 207 -5.33 21.57 -10.60
CA GLY A 207 -5.41 22.16 -9.27
C GLY A 207 -4.06 22.67 -8.74
N VAL A 208 -3.11 23.02 -9.62
CA VAL A 208 -1.79 23.56 -9.24
C VAL A 208 -1.71 25.03 -9.59
N CYS A 209 -1.38 25.88 -8.61
CA CYS A 209 -1.09 27.28 -8.84
C CYS A 209 0.17 27.43 -9.71
N GLU A 210 0.05 28.11 -10.84
CA GLU A 210 1.16 28.32 -11.79
C GLU A 210 2.31 29.12 -11.19
N THR A 211 2.01 30.11 -10.34
CA THR A 211 3.01 31.02 -9.76
C THR A 211 3.86 30.35 -8.69
N CYS A 212 3.23 29.73 -7.68
CA CYS A 212 3.95 29.20 -6.51
C CYS A 212 4.00 27.66 -6.43
N GLY A 213 3.33 26.97 -7.35
CA GLY A 213 3.23 25.51 -7.34
C GLY A 213 2.43 24.94 -6.16
N HIS A 214 1.56 25.74 -5.53
CA HIS A 214 0.65 25.24 -4.50
C HIS A 214 -0.39 24.31 -5.10
N HIS A 215 -0.64 23.19 -4.45
CA HIS A 215 -1.59 22.18 -4.89
C HIS A 215 -2.86 22.34 -4.08
N PHE A 216 -3.93 22.74 -4.75
CA PHE A 216 -5.27 22.77 -4.18
C PHE A 216 -5.81 21.34 -4.06
N PRO A 217 -6.64 21.05 -3.05
CA PRO A 217 -7.32 19.77 -2.93
C PRO A 217 -8.15 19.47 -4.18
N LEU A 218 -8.05 18.22 -4.66
CA LEU A 218 -8.87 17.65 -5.72
C LEU A 218 -9.63 16.46 -5.16
N GLU A 219 -10.77 16.11 -5.75
CA GLU A 219 -11.50 14.90 -5.40
C GLU A 219 -10.71 13.63 -5.75
N TYR A 220 -10.96 12.54 -5.04
CA TYR A 220 -10.20 11.30 -5.22
C TYR A 220 -10.45 10.68 -6.62
N GLN A 221 -11.59 10.95 -7.24
CA GLN A 221 -12.00 10.50 -8.58
C GLN A 221 -11.04 11.03 -9.66
N TRP A 222 -10.57 12.27 -9.50
CA TRP A 222 -9.58 12.85 -10.40
C TRP A 222 -8.33 11.98 -10.48
N TYR A 223 -7.84 11.49 -9.34
CA TYR A 223 -6.67 10.62 -9.31
C TYR A 223 -6.94 9.24 -9.91
N LEU A 224 -8.13 8.69 -9.73
CA LEU A 224 -8.50 7.41 -10.35
C LEU A 224 -8.45 7.51 -11.87
N LYS A 225 -8.95 8.60 -12.44
CA LYS A 225 -9.07 8.75 -13.89
C LYS A 225 -7.78 9.21 -14.57
N ASN A 226 -6.98 10.02 -13.90
CA ASN A 226 -5.84 10.67 -14.53
C ASN A 226 -4.49 9.99 -14.26
N ILE A 227 -4.35 9.27 -13.13
CA ILE A 227 -3.06 8.66 -12.79
C ILE A 227 -2.88 7.28 -13.40
N PHE A 228 -3.95 6.49 -13.47
CA PHE A 228 -3.90 5.10 -13.93
C PHE A 228 -4.28 4.99 -15.40
N ASP A 229 -3.89 3.90 -16.05
CA ASP A 229 -4.24 3.65 -17.45
C ASP A 229 -5.77 3.58 -17.60
N PRO A 230 -6.33 4.09 -18.71
CA PRO A 230 -7.74 3.95 -19.03
C PRO A 230 -8.19 2.49 -18.94
N GLU A 231 -9.40 2.28 -18.42
CA GLU A 231 -10.05 0.96 -18.25
C GLU A 231 -9.26 -0.08 -17.43
N SER A 232 -8.20 0.33 -16.73
CA SER A 232 -7.39 -0.60 -15.92
C SER A 232 -7.96 -0.86 -14.53
N ILE A 233 -8.81 0.04 -14.03
CA ILE A 233 -9.29 0.01 -12.64
C ILE A 233 -10.33 -1.09 -12.46
N ARG A 234 -10.04 -2.02 -11.55
CA ARG A 234 -10.99 -3.04 -11.09
C ARG A 234 -11.05 -3.04 -9.57
N VAL A 235 -12.12 -2.46 -9.04
CA VAL A 235 -12.36 -2.35 -7.59
C VAL A 235 -12.67 -3.73 -7.02
N PHE A 236 -12.17 -4.00 -5.82
CA PHE A 236 -12.45 -5.21 -5.05
C PHE A 236 -12.71 -4.87 -3.58
N ASN A 237 -13.28 -5.82 -2.82
CA ASN A 237 -13.72 -5.64 -1.44
C ASN A 237 -14.84 -4.59 -1.26
N ASN A 238 -15.76 -4.46 -2.22
CA ASN A 238 -16.90 -3.55 -2.11
C ASN A 238 -17.94 -4.00 -1.06
N ASP A 239 -17.95 -5.30 -0.76
CA ASP A 239 -18.75 -5.95 0.26
C ASP A 239 -18.36 -5.54 1.69
N ILE A 240 -17.14 -5.03 1.90
CA ILE A 240 -16.65 -4.65 3.23
C ILE A 240 -17.05 -3.21 3.56
N TYR A 241 -17.75 -3.02 4.68
CA TYR A 241 -18.26 -1.72 5.14
C TYR A 241 -18.07 -1.49 6.64
N SER A 242 -17.98 -0.21 7.04
CA SER A 242 -17.83 0.19 8.45
C SER A 242 -19.11 -0.03 9.26
N LYS A 243 -19.00 -0.46 10.51
CA LYS A 243 -20.13 -0.65 11.45
C LYS A 243 -20.01 0.24 12.68
N ASN A 244 -21.02 0.23 13.53
CA ASN A 244 -20.98 0.79 14.89
C ASN A 244 -20.90 -0.33 15.95
N PRO A 245 -19.76 -1.04 16.09
CA PRO A 245 -19.65 -2.20 16.97
C PRO A 245 -19.77 -1.87 18.46
N LEU A 246 -19.56 -0.61 18.84
CA LEU A 246 -19.61 -0.14 20.23
C LEU A 246 -20.92 0.58 20.59
N GLY A 247 -21.87 0.70 19.66
CA GLY A 247 -23.11 1.44 19.90
C GLY A 247 -22.88 2.93 20.19
N TYR A 248 -21.84 3.54 19.60
CA TYR A 248 -21.53 4.96 19.80
C TYR A 248 -22.69 5.84 19.32
N LYS A 249 -23.20 6.71 20.18
CA LYS A 249 -24.40 7.53 19.91
C LYS A 249 -24.23 8.41 18.66
N GLY A 250 -25.21 8.34 17.76
CA GLY A 250 -25.23 9.12 16.51
C GLY A 250 -24.17 8.71 15.49
N PHE A 251 -23.45 7.61 15.70
CA PHE A 251 -22.42 7.17 14.74
C PHE A 251 -23.03 6.50 13.51
N ASP A 252 -24.13 5.76 13.65
CA ASP A 252 -24.83 5.13 12.52
C ASP A 252 -25.36 6.15 11.51
N GLU A 253 -25.96 7.24 11.98
CA GLU A 253 -26.39 8.36 11.13
C GLU A 253 -25.21 8.98 10.36
N ARG A 254 -24.07 9.18 11.04
CA ARG A 254 -22.84 9.70 10.41
C ARG A 254 -22.27 8.74 9.38
N LEU A 255 -22.36 7.44 9.62
CA LEU A 255 -21.97 6.41 8.65
C LEU A 255 -22.91 6.43 7.45
N GLN A 256 -24.22 6.51 7.67
CA GLN A 256 -25.22 6.58 6.61
C GLN A 256 -25.03 7.82 5.74
N MET A 257 -24.85 9.01 6.34
CA MET A 257 -24.54 10.22 5.58
C MET A 257 -23.28 10.08 4.72
N SER A 258 -22.23 9.45 5.26
CA SER A 258 -20.98 9.22 4.52
C SER A 258 -21.19 8.25 3.36
N ARG A 259 -22.00 7.19 3.54
CA ARG A 259 -22.35 6.24 2.49
C ARG A 259 -23.21 6.89 1.40
N SER A 260 -24.23 7.67 1.77
CA SER A 260 -25.08 8.38 0.81
C SER A 260 -24.28 9.39 -0.01
N LYS A 261 -23.32 10.09 0.61
CA LYS A 261 -22.44 11.05 -0.08
C LYS A 261 -21.48 10.37 -1.07
N THR A 262 -20.92 9.22 -0.70
CA THR A 262 -19.78 8.62 -1.44
C THR A 262 -20.16 7.42 -2.30
N GLY A 263 -21.30 6.78 -2.02
CA GLY A 263 -21.66 5.47 -2.58
C GLY A 263 -20.78 4.33 -2.07
N LEU A 264 -19.88 4.57 -1.11
CA LEU A 264 -18.89 3.60 -0.64
C LEU A 264 -19.16 3.19 0.82
N GLY A 265 -18.81 1.95 1.16
CA GLY A 265 -19.02 1.40 2.50
C GLY A 265 -18.04 1.86 3.58
N CYS A 266 -16.89 2.42 3.20
CA CYS A 266 -15.83 2.86 4.11
C CYS A 266 -14.85 3.84 3.42
N ALA A 267 -13.89 4.38 4.16
CA ALA A 267 -12.93 5.41 3.69
C ALA A 267 -11.68 4.87 2.98
N ASN A 268 -11.70 3.61 2.56
CA ASN A 268 -10.60 2.96 1.86
C ASN A 268 -11.13 2.30 0.58
N LEU A 269 -10.62 2.74 -0.56
CA LEU A 269 -10.91 2.17 -1.86
C LEU A 269 -9.74 1.27 -2.30
N THR A 270 -10.03 0.00 -2.55
CA THR A 270 -9.03 -0.99 -2.96
C THR A 270 -9.31 -1.48 -4.38
N PHE A 271 -8.31 -1.42 -5.25
CA PHE A 271 -8.49 -1.75 -6.66
C PHE A 271 -7.20 -2.26 -7.31
N HIS A 272 -7.38 -3.04 -8.36
CA HIS A 272 -6.32 -3.29 -9.33
C HIS A 272 -6.22 -2.11 -10.27
N ALA A 273 -5.00 -1.75 -10.64
CA ALA A 273 -4.75 -0.72 -11.65
C ALA A 273 -3.55 -1.09 -12.50
N ARG A 274 -3.34 -0.31 -13.55
CA ARG A 274 -2.16 -0.39 -14.40
C ARG A 274 -1.60 1.01 -14.63
N ILE A 275 -0.28 1.13 -14.66
CA ILE A 275 0.41 2.35 -15.07
C ILE A 275 1.44 1.95 -16.09
N MET A 276 1.24 2.38 -17.34
CA MET A 276 2.12 2.08 -18.46
C MET A 276 2.47 0.59 -18.51
N ASP A 277 1.43 -0.23 -18.54
CA ASP A 277 1.49 -1.70 -18.54
C ASP A 277 2.01 -2.39 -17.27
N ILE A 278 2.46 -1.64 -16.25
CA ILE A 278 2.83 -2.21 -14.95
C ILE A 278 1.57 -2.42 -14.11
N ASN A 279 1.24 -3.69 -13.85
CA ASN A 279 0.11 -4.07 -13.00
C ASN A 279 0.44 -3.85 -11.52
N LEU A 280 -0.41 -3.12 -10.80
CA LEU A 280 -0.26 -2.85 -9.38
C LEU A 280 -1.57 -3.06 -8.62
N VAL A 281 -1.46 -3.17 -7.30
CA VAL A 281 -2.58 -3.12 -6.37
C VAL A 281 -2.53 -1.77 -5.65
N VAL A 282 -3.67 -1.09 -5.58
CA VAL A 282 -3.78 0.22 -4.96
C VAL A 282 -4.76 0.17 -3.81
N THR A 283 -4.39 0.81 -2.70
CA THR A 283 -5.26 1.15 -1.58
C THR A 283 -5.25 2.66 -1.44
N MET A 284 -6.44 3.26 -1.55
CA MET A 284 -6.62 4.71 -1.57
C MET A 284 -7.46 5.14 -0.37
N LEU A 285 -6.85 5.91 0.55
CA LEU A 285 -7.56 6.55 1.66
C LEU A 285 -8.02 7.95 1.24
N PHE A 286 -9.30 8.25 1.39
CA PHE A 286 -9.91 9.50 0.90
C PHE A 286 -10.74 10.23 1.96
N SER A 287 -10.85 11.56 1.83
CA SER A 287 -11.47 12.43 2.84
C SER A 287 -12.98 12.30 2.96
N ASP A 288 -13.68 12.03 1.86
CA ASP A 288 -15.12 12.25 1.79
C ASP A 288 -15.92 11.29 2.68
N PHE A 289 -15.31 10.17 3.07
CA PHE A 289 -15.83 9.29 4.09
C PHE A 289 -15.08 9.55 5.41
N ARG A 290 -15.72 10.30 6.31
CA ARG A 290 -15.22 10.52 7.69
C ARG A 290 -13.75 11.00 7.74
N ASN A 291 -13.35 11.93 6.86
CA ASN A 291 -11.99 12.49 6.76
C ASN A 291 -10.89 11.43 6.60
N GLY A 292 -11.18 10.29 5.98
CA GLY A 292 -10.18 9.23 5.81
C GLY A 292 -9.75 8.58 7.13
N THR A 293 -10.59 8.63 8.16
CA THR A 293 -10.31 7.95 9.43
C THR A 293 -10.30 6.43 9.23
N VAL A 294 -9.30 5.77 9.79
CA VAL A 294 -9.08 4.33 9.67
C VAL A 294 -9.76 3.61 10.83
N GLY A 295 -10.79 2.83 10.52
CA GLY A 295 -11.42 1.87 11.41
C GLY A 295 -11.22 0.44 10.91
N SER A 296 -12.03 -0.47 11.42
CA SER A 296 -11.92 -1.91 11.21
C SER A 296 -12.11 -2.31 9.76
N ALA A 297 -13.03 -1.65 9.05
CA ALA A 297 -13.29 -1.91 7.63
C ALA A 297 -12.12 -1.44 6.76
N GLU A 298 -11.59 -0.25 7.02
CA GLU A 298 -10.44 0.29 6.28
C GLU A 298 -9.18 -0.56 6.48
N GLY A 299 -8.94 -1.00 7.72
CA GLY A 299 -7.82 -1.88 8.06
C GLY A 299 -7.97 -3.26 7.43
N GLU A 300 -9.17 -3.84 7.41
CA GLU A 300 -9.44 -5.10 6.72
C GLU A 300 -9.18 -5.00 5.21
N LYS A 301 -9.72 -3.97 4.54
CA LYS A 301 -9.48 -3.75 3.11
C LYS A 301 -8.00 -3.60 2.81
N PHE A 302 -7.26 -2.88 3.65
CA PHE A 302 -5.82 -2.70 3.50
C PHE A 302 -5.07 -4.03 3.62
N VAL A 303 -5.37 -4.85 4.63
CA VAL A 303 -4.75 -6.18 4.81
C VAL A 303 -5.06 -7.08 3.61
N GLN A 304 -6.30 -7.14 3.15
CA GLN A 304 -6.66 -7.92 1.96
C GLN A 304 -5.95 -7.41 0.69
N ALA A 305 -5.74 -6.10 0.54
CA ALA A 305 -4.96 -5.54 -0.55
C ALA A 305 -3.49 -5.98 -0.49
N CYS A 306 -2.87 -5.99 0.70
CA CYS A 306 -1.52 -6.53 0.90
C CYS A 306 -1.43 -8.01 0.51
N GLU A 307 -2.42 -8.82 0.90
CA GLU A 307 -2.46 -10.25 0.57
C GLU A 307 -2.64 -10.50 -0.93
N ILE A 308 -3.50 -9.73 -1.58
CA ILE A 308 -3.71 -9.82 -3.03
C ILE A 308 -2.44 -9.39 -3.77
N ALA A 309 -1.77 -8.30 -3.33
CA ALA A 309 -0.51 -7.86 -3.91
C ALA A 309 0.58 -8.94 -3.75
N ARG A 310 0.67 -9.55 -2.57
CA ARG A 310 1.57 -10.67 -2.28
C ARG A 310 1.29 -11.89 -3.16
N ARG A 311 0.01 -12.31 -3.24
CA ARG A 311 -0.42 -13.49 -4.00
C ARG A 311 -0.18 -13.31 -5.50
N LYS A 312 -0.55 -12.15 -6.03
CA LYS A 312 -0.42 -11.82 -7.46
C LYS A 312 0.98 -11.36 -7.84
N LYS A 313 1.89 -11.27 -6.87
CA LYS A 313 3.25 -10.80 -7.05
C LYS A 313 3.32 -9.42 -7.73
N ARG A 314 2.55 -8.46 -7.21
CA ARG A 314 2.43 -7.09 -7.75
C ARG A 314 2.91 -6.04 -6.76
N PRO A 315 3.42 -4.87 -7.23
CA PRO A 315 3.63 -3.70 -6.39
C PRO A 315 2.35 -3.26 -5.68
N LEU A 316 2.51 -2.75 -4.45
CA LEU A 316 1.44 -2.17 -3.65
C LEU A 316 1.67 -0.66 -3.53
N LEU A 317 0.67 0.11 -3.94
CA LEU A 317 0.64 1.56 -3.75
C LEU A 317 -0.42 1.90 -2.68
N ALA A 318 0.00 2.54 -1.59
CA ALA A 318 -0.90 3.23 -0.69
C ALA A 318 -0.94 4.72 -1.06
N TYR A 319 -2.01 5.12 -1.75
CA TYR A 319 -2.26 6.52 -2.07
C TYR A 319 -3.10 7.14 -0.96
N VAL A 320 -2.52 8.09 -0.24
CA VAL A 320 -3.16 8.74 0.91
C VAL A 320 -3.60 10.12 0.46
N HIS A 321 -4.81 10.18 -0.09
CA HIS A 321 -5.44 11.46 -0.39
C HIS A 321 -5.59 12.27 0.90
N THR A 322 -6.23 11.69 1.92
CA THR A 322 -6.31 12.25 3.27
C THR A 322 -6.47 11.14 4.29
N THR A 323 -5.85 11.29 5.46
CA THR A 323 -6.20 10.49 6.64
C THR A 323 -6.19 11.32 7.92
N GLY A 324 -7.34 11.34 8.59
CA GLY A 324 -7.55 12.00 9.88
C GLY A 324 -7.12 11.18 11.09
N GLY A 325 -6.56 9.98 10.90
CA GLY A 325 -6.11 9.13 12.00
C GLY A 325 -7.03 7.95 12.31
N ILE A 326 -6.95 7.46 13.54
CA ILE A 326 -7.74 6.32 14.02
C ILE A 326 -9.19 6.75 14.21
N ARG A 327 -10.13 5.88 13.84
CA ARG A 327 -11.55 6.10 14.09
C ARG A 327 -11.92 5.85 15.55
N ILE A 328 -11.95 6.94 16.33
CA ILE A 328 -12.19 6.92 17.78
C ILE A 328 -13.54 6.26 18.14
N GLN A 329 -14.55 6.38 17.28
CA GLN A 329 -15.88 5.77 17.52
C GLN A 329 -15.85 4.24 17.60
N GLU A 330 -14.81 3.60 17.05
CA GLU A 330 -14.60 2.15 17.14
C GLU A 330 -13.68 1.76 18.30
N GLY A 331 -13.17 2.73 19.08
CA GLY A 331 -12.33 2.50 20.26
C GLY A 331 -11.11 1.62 19.97
N THR A 332 -10.91 0.57 20.78
CA THR A 332 -9.81 -0.38 20.64
C THR A 332 -9.79 -1.09 19.28
N LEU A 333 -10.96 -1.29 18.64
CA LEU A 333 -11.04 -1.87 17.31
C LEU A 333 -10.43 -0.95 16.24
N GLY A 334 -10.45 0.37 16.44
CA GLY A 334 -9.71 1.29 15.59
C GLY A 334 -8.19 1.20 15.82
N VAL A 335 -7.77 1.11 17.10
CA VAL A 335 -6.35 1.06 17.48
C VAL A 335 -5.68 -0.22 16.98
N ILE A 336 -6.35 -1.38 17.08
CA ILE A 336 -5.79 -2.66 16.69
C ILE A 336 -5.48 -2.77 15.18
N GLN A 337 -6.08 -1.89 14.36
CA GLN A 337 -5.78 -1.84 12.93
C GLN A 337 -4.34 -1.43 12.66
N MET A 338 -3.73 -0.63 13.54
CA MET A 338 -2.34 -0.18 13.37
C MET A 338 -1.38 -1.37 13.34
N PRO A 339 -1.26 -2.21 14.41
CA PRO A 339 -0.39 -3.37 14.37
C PRO A 339 -0.86 -4.44 13.37
N LYS A 340 -2.17 -4.61 13.15
CA LYS A 340 -2.71 -5.53 12.13
C LYS A 340 -2.20 -5.20 10.73
N CYS A 341 -2.32 -3.95 10.31
CA CYS A 341 -1.86 -3.49 9.00
C CYS A 341 -0.33 -3.51 8.91
N THR A 342 0.38 -3.12 9.97
CA THR A 342 1.85 -3.18 9.99
C THR A 342 2.38 -4.61 9.82
N MET A 343 1.74 -5.62 10.43
CA MET A 343 2.09 -7.02 10.20
C MET A 343 1.83 -7.45 8.75
N ALA A 344 0.70 -7.04 8.16
CA ALA A 344 0.41 -7.32 6.75
C ALA A 344 1.43 -6.68 5.79
N VAL A 345 1.86 -5.44 6.05
CA VAL A 345 2.94 -4.77 5.30
C VAL A 345 4.23 -5.55 5.44
N ARG A 346 4.60 -5.96 6.65
CA ARG A 346 5.82 -6.74 6.88
C ARG A 346 5.79 -8.07 6.12
N GLU A 347 4.70 -8.83 6.21
CA GLU A 347 4.53 -10.08 5.45
C GLU A 347 4.65 -9.86 3.93
N TYR A 348 4.15 -8.73 3.43
CA TYR A 348 4.26 -8.35 2.02
C TYR A 348 5.71 -7.99 1.63
N ILE A 349 6.39 -7.14 2.41
CA ILE A 349 7.78 -6.74 2.14
C ILE A 349 8.73 -7.94 2.26
N ASP A 350 8.59 -8.75 3.31
CA ASP A 350 9.40 -9.95 3.55
C ASP A 350 9.24 -10.99 2.42
N SER A 351 8.12 -10.95 1.70
CA SER A 351 7.92 -11.79 0.51
C SER A 351 8.64 -11.31 -0.75
N GLY A 352 9.23 -10.11 -0.75
CA GLY A 352 9.83 -9.46 -1.92
C GLY A 352 8.90 -8.50 -2.66
N GLY A 353 7.88 -7.95 -1.98
CA GLY A 353 6.97 -6.95 -2.53
C GLY A 353 7.54 -5.52 -2.50
N LEU A 354 7.18 -4.68 -3.48
CA LEU A 354 7.47 -3.24 -3.45
C LEU A 354 6.27 -2.50 -2.89
N TYR A 355 6.45 -1.88 -1.72
CA TYR A 355 5.44 -1.06 -1.08
C TYR A 355 5.81 0.43 -1.19
N ILE A 356 5.00 1.21 -1.91
CA ILE A 356 5.14 2.66 -2.06
C ILE A 356 3.97 3.36 -1.35
N VAL A 357 4.26 4.42 -0.62
CA VAL A 357 3.27 5.30 -0.01
C VAL A 357 3.41 6.70 -0.61
N VAL A 358 2.28 7.31 -0.97
CA VAL A 358 2.23 8.70 -1.43
C VAL A 358 1.22 9.47 -0.61
N TYR A 359 1.66 10.55 0.03
CA TYR A 359 0.80 11.47 0.78
C TYR A 359 0.44 12.70 -0.07
N ASP A 360 -0.83 13.03 -0.19
CA ASP A 360 -1.28 14.13 -1.08
C ASP A 360 -1.74 15.37 -0.31
N ASN A 361 -2.79 15.25 0.52
CA ASN A 361 -3.35 16.38 1.26
C ASN A 361 -2.94 16.33 2.73
N ASN A 362 -3.86 16.02 3.65
CA ASN A 362 -3.59 16.00 5.08
C ASN A 362 -3.45 14.56 5.58
N SER A 363 -2.30 14.20 6.12
CA SER A 363 -2.02 12.85 6.63
C SER A 363 -1.50 12.91 8.05
N TYR A 364 -2.32 12.44 9.00
CA TYR A 364 -2.02 12.52 10.43
C TYR A 364 -2.13 11.19 11.19
N ALA A 365 -1.55 11.18 12.39
CA ALA A 365 -1.79 10.25 13.49
C ALA A 365 -1.41 8.78 13.21
N GLY A 366 -2.21 7.86 13.76
CA GLY A 366 -1.90 6.42 13.83
C GLY A 366 -1.49 5.80 12.49
N PRO A 367 -2.21 6.01 11.38
CA PRO A 367 -1.85 5.44 10.08
C PRO A 367 -0.43 5.84 9.63
N VAL A 368 -0.07 7.12 9.77
CA VAL A 368 1.27 7.64 9.46
C VAL A 368 2.32 7.04 10.38
N ALA A 369 2.03 6.88 11.68
CA ALA A 369 2.95 6.26 12.64
C ALA A 369 3.01 4.72 12.59
N SER A 370 2.27 4.08 11.69
CA SER A 370 2.20 2.62 11.58
C SER A 370 2.39 2.15 10.14
N PHE A 371 1.38 1.53 9.54
CA PHE A 371 1.51 0.84 8.27
C PHE A 371 1.90 1.75 7.10
N LEU A 372 1.52 3.04 7.11
CA LEU A 372 1.97 3.99 6.09
C LEU A 372 3.44 4.38 6.32
N GLY A 373 3.84 4.66 7.56
CA GLY A 373 5.21 5.06 7.90
C GLY A 373 6.25 3.93 7.87
N CYS A 374 5.82 2.67 7.84
CA CYS A 374 6.71 1.52 7.70
C CYS A 374 7.14 1.24 6.24
N SER A 375 6.67 2.03 5.27
CA SER A 375 7.11 1.88 3.88
C SER A 375 8.57 2.31 3.71
N PRO A 376 9.39 1.53 2.99
CA PRO A 376 10.73 1.97 2.59
C PRO A 376 10.72 3.13 1.59
N TYR A 377 9.61 3.34 0.88
CA TYR A 377 9.48 4.32 -0.21
C TYR A 377 8.23 5.19 -0.02
N GLN A 378 8.44 6.34 0.61
CA GLN A 378 7.43 7.32 0.97
C GLN A 378 7.67 8.62 0.21
N PHE A 379 6.65 9.09 -0.50
CA PHE A 379 6.66 10.34 -1.23
C PHE A 379 5.53 11.24 -0.79
N ALA A 380 5.63 12.53 -1.07
CA ALA A 380 4.57 13.49 -0.79
C ALA A 380 4.33 14.40 -1.97
N ILE A 381 3.07 14.79 -2.20
CA ILE A 381 2.75 15.91 -3.09
C ILE A 381 3.15 17.21 -2.39
N ARG A 382 3.62 18.20 -3.16
CA ARG A 382 4.29 19.41 -2.64
C ARG A 382 3.55 20.15 -1.52
N SER A 383 2.22 20.20 -1.55
CA SER A 383 1.41 20.91 -0.55
C SER A 383 0.84 20.02 0.55
N CYS A 384 1.29 18.76 0.63
CA CYS A 384 0.90 17.82 1.65
C CYS A 384 1.33 18.28 3.05
N ARG A 385 0.50 17.97 4.05
CA ARG A 385 0.84 18.07 5.46
C ARG A 385 0.93 16.68 6.08
N ILE A 386 2.07 16.39 6.70
CA ILE A 386 2.38 15.09 7.31
C ILE A 386 2.80 15.30 8.77
N GLY A 387 2.22 14.50 9.67
CA GLY A 387 2.62 14.52 11.07
C GLY A 387 1.95 13.45 11.90
N PHE A 388 2.41 13.26 13.14
CA PHE A 388 1.72 12.41 14.10
C PHE A 388 0.54 13.15 14.73
N ALA A 389 0.79 14.19 15.52
CA ALA A 389 -0.27 15.03 16.08
C ALA A 389 -0.63 16.15 15.10
N GLY A 390 -1.93 16.47 15.01
CA GLY A 390 -2.38 17.64 14.26
C GLY A 390 -2.07 18.94 15.02
N PRO A 391 -2.03 20.11 14.33
CA PRO A 391 -1.71 21.40 14.95
C PRO A 391 -2.54 21.73 16.19
N ARG A 392 -3.86 21.44 16.12
CA ARG A 392 -4.79 21.65 17.21
C ARG A 392 -4.43 20.86 18.46
N VAL A 393 -4.11 19.56 18.29
CA VAL A 393 -3.75 18.66 19.41
C VAL A 393 -2.44 19.10 20.05
N ILE A 394 -1.47 19.56 19.25
CA ILE A 394 -0.20 20.07 19.77
C ILE A 394 -0.43 21.34 20.59
N ARG A 395 -1.25 22.27 20.09
CA ARG A 395 -1.61 23.50 20.82
C ARG A 395 -2.32 23.19 22.14
N GLU A 396 -3.32 22.32 22.12
CA GLU A 396 -4.07 21.90 23.31
C GLU A 396 -3.17 21.22 24.37
N THR A 397 -2.16 20.46 23.93
CA THR A 397 -1.28 19.72 24.85
C THR A 397 -0.12 20.56 25.38
N THR A 398 0.47 21.42 24.54
CA THR A 398 1.70 22.15 24.87
C THR A 398 1.47 23.61 25.27
N GLY A 399 0.27 24.14 25.02
CA GLY A 399 -0.05 25.56 25.21
C GLY A 399 0.64 26.48 24.20
N ARG A 400 1.34 25.95 23.19
CA ARG A 400 2.11 26.73 22.21
C ARG A 400 1.55 26.56 20.80
N ASP A 401 1.50 27.65 20.07
CA ASP A 401 1.23 27.61 18.64
C ASP A 401 2.44 27.09 17.88
N ILE A 402 2.17 26.23 16.91
CA ILE A 402 3.21 25.74 16.00
C ILE A 402 3.27 26.61 14.75
N PRO A 403 4.47 26.80 14.17
CA PRO A 403 4.61 27.48 12.89
C PRO A 403 3.70 26.86 11.81
N PRO A 404 3.10 27.66 10.91
CA PRO A 404 2.17 27.18 9.88
C PRO A 404 2.83 26.21 8.88
N ASP A 405 4.15 26.20 8.81
CA ASP A 405 4.94 25.31 7.98
C ASP A 405 5.37 24.00 8.67
N TYR A 406 5.12 23.83 9.97
CA TYR A 406 5.66 22.72 10.78
C TYR A 406 5.44 21.33 10.16
N HIS A 407 4.25 21.10 9.59
CA HIS A 407 3.86 19.84 8.94
C HIS A 407 4.03 19.81 7.41
N LYS A 408 4.54 20.86 6.78
CA LYS A 408 4.72 20.88 5.32
C LYS A 408 5.63 19.74 4.87
N ALA A 409 5.34 19.16 3.70
CA ALA A 409 6.14 18.09 3.09
C ALA A 409 7.65 18.36 3.07
N ARG A 410 8.08 19.61 2.83
CA ARG A 410 9.50 20.02 2.88
C ARG A 410 10.16 19.76 4.23
N ASN A 411 9.44 19.98 5.33
CA ASN A 411 9.95 19.73 6.67
C ASN A 411 9.96 18.23 7.00
N ALA A 412 9.02 17.45 6.46
CA ALA A 412 9.07 15.99 6.54
C ALA A 412 10.28 15.42 5.78
N LEU A 413 10.58 15.96 4.58
CA LEU A 413 11.77 15.61 3.80
C LEU A 413 13.06 15.97 4.54
N LYS A 414 13.16 17.20 5.08
CA LYS A 414 14.32 17.66 5.85
C LYS A 414 14.61 16.78 7.07
N ARG A 415 13.58 16.20 7.69
CA ARG A 415 13.69 15.28 8.83
C ARG A 415 13.91 13.82 8.42
N GLY A 416 13.97 13.51 7.12
CA GLY A 416 14.16 12.15 6.62
C GLY A 416 12.93 11.25 6.73
N HIS A 417 11.72 11.80 6.93
CA HIS A 417 10.49 11.00 7.01
C HIS A 417 9.97 10.53 5.64
N ILE A 418 10.29 11.27 4.58
CA ILE A 418 9.93 10.93 3.20
C ILE A 418 11.17 11.00 2.31
N GLN A 419 11.17 10.27 1.21
CA GLN A 419 12.31 10.20 0.27
C GLN A 419 12.22 11.26 -0.83
N GLY A 420 11.04 11.83 -1.09
CA GLY A 420 10.91 12.84 -2.14
C GLY A 420 9.56 13.56 -2.15
N ILE A 421 9.56 14.69 -2.83
CA ILE A 421 8.38 15.52 -3.03
C ILE A 421 8.08 15.60 -4.53
N TRP A 422 6.85 15.30 -4.91
CA TRP A 422 6.39 15.29 -6.29
C TRP A 422 5.42 16.45 -6.57
N ASP A 423 5.43 16.91 -7.82
CA ASP A 423 4.35 17.72 -8.38
C ASP A 423 3.24 16.78 -8.87
N ARG A 424 1.97 17.14 -8.68
CA ARG A 424 0.83 16.32 -9.10
C ARG A 424 0.82 16.12 -10.62
N ARG A 425 1.25 17.11 -11.39
CA ARG A 425 1.38 17.03 -12.85
C ARG A 425 2.38 15.95 -13.28
N ASP A 426 3.42 15.75 -12.47
CA ASP A 426 4.45 14.74 -12.68
C ASP A 426 4.14 13.40 -12.00
N PHE A 427 2.99 13.26 -11.33
CA PHE A 427 2.74 12.14 -10.43
C PHE A 427 2.81 10.80 -11.15
N ARG A 428 2.11 10.68 -12.28
CA ARG A 428 2.08 9.46 -13.11
C ARG A 428 3.48 9.07 -13.58
N ARG A 429 4.26 10.05 -14.07
CA ARG A 429 5.65 9.88 -14.51
C ARG A 429 6.58 9.45 -13.38
N ASN A 430 6.49 10.10 -12.23
CA ASN A 430 7.34 9.79 -11.07
C ASN A 430 7.02 8.41 -10.49
N LEU A 431 5.74 8.05 -10.43
CA LEU A 431 5.30 6.74 -9.99
C LEU A 431 5.79 5.64 -10.95
N TYR A 432 5.69 5.85 -12.26
CA TYR A 432 6.24 4.91 -13.24
C TYR A 432 7.76 4.72 -13.06
N LYS A 433 8.52 5.82 -12.95
CA LYS A 433 9.96 5.78 -12.69
C LYS A 433 10.29 5.05 -11.39
N ALA A 434 9.52 5.29 -10.32
CA ALA A 434 9.69 4.62 -9.04
C ALA A 434 9.48 3.10 -9.18
N LEU A 435 8.43 2.67 -9.89
CA LEU A 435 8.16 1.24 -10.13
C LEU A 435 9.28 0.55 -10.93
N LEU A 436 9.93 1.26 -11.84
CA LEU A 436 11.05 0.73 -12.62
C LEU A 436 12.39 0.72 -11.87
N THR A 437 12.63 1.68 -10.98
CA THR A 437 13.97 1.93 -10.41
C THR A 437 14.09 1.50 -8.95
N MET A 438 13.00 1.55 -8.16
CA MET A 438 13.03 1.28 -6.72
C MET A 438 12.81 -0.18 -6.35
N GLY A 439 13.42 -0.56 -5.23
CA GLY A 439 13.31 -1.86 -4.57
C GLY A 439 14.57 -2.73 -4.67
N SER A 440 14.49 -3.93 -4.11
CA SER A 440 15.61 -4.88 -3.98
C SER A 440 15.80 -5.73 -5.26
N PRO A 441 17.01 -6.26 -5.53
CA PRO A 441 17.20 -7.32 -6.53
C PRO A 441 16.31 -8.55 -6.32
N SER A 442 15.81 -8.75 -5.09
CA SER A 442 14.88 -9.83 -4.71
C SER A 442 13.41 -9.55 -5.01
N LEU A 443 13.06 -8.43 -5.65
CA LEU A 443 11.68 -8.15 -6.02
C LEU A 443 11.19 -9.14 -7.08
N TYR A 444 10.05 -9.78 -6.83
CA TYR A 444 9.50 -10.77 -7.76
C TYR A 444 8.76 -10.16 -8.96
N TYR A 445 8.33 -8.89 -8.90
CA TYR A 445 7.43 -8.32 -9.90
C TYR A 445 8.17 -7.75 -11.12
N ARG A 446 9.47 -7.43 -10.98
CA ARG A 446 10.40 -7.19 -12.09
C ARG A 446 10.90 -8.52 -12.59
#